data_AF-A0A949UFU7-F1
#
_entry.id   AF-A0A949UFU7-F1
#
_cell.length_a   1.000
_cell.length_b   1.000
_cell.length_c   1.000
_cell.angle_alpha   90.00
_cell.angle_beta   90.00
_cell.angle_gamma   90.00
#
_symmetry.space_group_name_H-M   'P 1'
#
loop_
_entity.id
_entity.type
_entity.pdbx_description
1 polymer ?
#
loop_
_entity_poly.entity_id
_entity_poly.type
_entity_poly.pdbx_seq_one_letter_code
_entity_poly.pdbx_strand_id
1 'polypeptide(L)' 'MGRKRKKFHGTVEKIIKSPAPTEPEKAQIEIEGADHLYREIRVENVVADENGEQARLKPGAEVDVIVEAEPEATTKP' A
#
# COMPACT_ATOMS: atom_id res chain seq x y z
N MET A 1 -5.37 3.28 24.61
CA MET A 1 -6.33 3.58 23.53
C MET A 1 -5.86 2.85 22.30
N GLY A 2 -6.69 2.04 21.64
CA GLY A 2 -6.25 1.26 20.46
C GLY A 2 -6.18 2.13 19.20
N ARG A 3 -5.24 1.82 18.30
CA ARG A 3 -5.13 2.47 16.98
C ARG A 3 -6.44 2.34 16.20
N LYS A 4 -6.78 3.41 15.47
CA LYS A 4 -7.83 3.37 14.46
C LYS A 4 -7.26 2.70 13.22
N ARG A 5 -7.99 1.74 12.65
CA ARG A 5 -7.56 1.03 11.46
C ARG A 5 -8.69 0.81 10.47
N LYS A 6 -8.37 0.85 9.18
CA LYS A 6 -9.26 0.45 8.09
C LYS A 6 -8.49 -0.47 7.14
N LYS A 7 -9.13 -1.58 6.78
CA LYS A 7 -8.61 -2.57 5.83
C LYS A 7 -9.31 -2.39 4.49
N PHE A 8 -8.54 -2.47 3.41
CA PHE A 8 -9.00 -2.46 2.03
C PHE A 8 -8.40 -3.65 1.28
N HIS A 9 -9.13 -4.17 0.30
CA HIS A 9 -8.64 -5.17 -0.63
C HIS A 9 -8.17 -4.46 -1.90
N GLY A 10 -7.13 -4.98 -2.53
CA GLY A 10 -6.62 -4.42 -3.76
C GLY A 10 -5.75 -5.38 -4.56
N THR A 11 -5.43 -4.94 -5.76
CA THR A 11 -4.55 -5.68 -6.68
C THR A 11 -3.38 -4.80 -7.08
N VAL A 12 -2.18 -5.37 -7.13
CA VAL A 12 -1.01 -4.67 -7.65
C VAL A 12 -1.15 -4.53 -9.17
N GLU A 13 -1.56 -3.35 -9.62
CA GLU A 13 -1.83 -3.08 -11.04
C GLU A 13 -0.51 -3.00 -11.83
N LYS A 14 0.48 -2.28 -11.30
CA LYS A 14 1.78 -2.12 -11.96
C LYS A 14 2.91 -1.79 -10.99
N ILE A 15 4.12 -2.14 -11.41
CA ILE A 15 5.37 -1.72 -10.77
C ILE A 15 6.00 -0.58 -11.58
N ILE A 16 6.17 0.56 -10.93
CA ILE A 16 6.71 1.78 -11.52
C ILE A 16 8.18 1.88 -11.13
N LYS A 17 9.07 1.69 -12.11
CA LYS A 17 10.51 1.84 -11.89
C LYS A 17 10.86 3.30 -11.56
N SER A 18 11.77 3.52 -10.62
CA SER A 18 12.30 4.87 -10.40
C SER A 18 13.21 5.27 -11.57
N PRO A 19 13.16 6.54 -12.03
CA PRO A 19 14.15 7.07 -12.97
C PRO A 19 15.54 7.20 -12.33
N ALA A 20 15.63 7.30 -11.00
CA ALA A 20 16.89 7.34 -10.26
C ALA A 20 17.30 5.93 -9.79
N PRO A 21 18.53 5.47 -10.07
CA PRO A 21 18.98 4.12 -9.68
C PRO A 21 19.11 3.93 -8.16
N THR A 22 19.12 5.03 -7.39
CA THR A 22 19.21 5.02 -5.92
C THR A 22 17.85 4.91 -5.23
N GLU A 23 16.75 5.03 -5.96
CA GLU A 23 15.40 5.00 -5.40
C GLU A 23 14.72 3.67 -5.70
N PRO A 24 13.94 3.10 -4.76
CA PRO A 24 13.19 1.90 -5.00
C PRO A 24 12.08 2.15 -6.03
N GLU A 25 11.71 1.09 -6.75
CA GLU A 25 10.48 1.09 -7.55
C GLU A 25 9.25 1.20 -6.64
N LYS A 26 8.14 1.68 -7.19
CA LYS A 26 6.87 1.80 -6.47
C LYS A 26 5.87 0.78 -6.97
N ALA A 27 5.16 0.13 -6.06
CA ALA A 27 3.99 -0.66 -6.38
C ALA A 27 2.77 0.26 -6.43
N GLN A 28 2.06 0.27 -7.55
CA GLN A 28 0.74 0.88 -7.65
C GLN A 28 -0.31 -0.20 -7.37
N ILE A 29 -1.14 0.06 -6.37
CA ILE A 29 -2.19 -0.84 -5.90
C ILE A 29 -3.54 -0.19 -6.21
N GLU A 30 -4.37 -0.88 -6.97
CA GLU A 30 -5.76 -0.52 -7.20
C GLU A 30 -6.61 -1.06 -6.04
N ILE A 31 -7.36 -0.19 -5.37
CA ILE A 31 -8.22 -0.48 -4.24
C ILE A 31 -9.65 -0.77 -4.73
N GLU A 32 -10.18 -1.91 -4.31
CA GLU A 32 -11.53 -2.34 -4.64
C GLU A 32 -12.59 -1.45 -3.98
N GLY A 33 -13.64 -1.12 -4.72
CA GLY A 33 -14.81 -0.38 -4.20
C GLY A 33 -14.58 1.11 -3.92
N ALA A 34 -13.38 1.65 -4.18
CA ALA A 34 -13.14 3.09 -4.13
C ALA A 34 -13.81 3.82 -5.32
N ASP A 35 -14.05 5.12 -5.22
CA ASP A 35 -14.55 5.92 -6.34
C ASP A 35 -13.50 5.99 -7.46
N HIS A 36 -13.94 5.98 -8.72
CA HIS A 36 -13.08 5.76 -9.90
C HIS A 36 -11.85 6.68 -10.00
N LEU A 37 -11.91 7.90 -9.45
CA LEU A 37 -10.84 8.88 -9.50
C LEU A 37 -9.80 8.74 -8.37
N TYR A 38 -10.07 7.92 -7.34
CA TYR A 38 -9.27 7.82 -6.12
C TYR A 38 -8.99 6.37 -5.68
N ARG A 39 -8.85 5.44 -6.64
CA ARG A 39 -8.63 4.02 -6.33
C ARG A 39 -7.17 3.64 -6.09
N GLU A 40 -6.22 4.51 -6.38
CA GLU A 40 -4.82 4.09 -6.47
C GLU A 40 -3.99 4.56 -5.28
N ILE A 41 -3.21 3.63 -4.71
CA ILE A 41 -2.18 3.94 -3.72
C ILE A 41 -0.83 3.51 -4.30
N ARG A 42 0.19 4.36 -4.12
CA ARG A 42 1.58 4.05 -4.48
C ARG A 42 2.44 3.96 -3.23
N VAL A 43 3.06 2.81 -3.04
CA VAL A 43 4.01 2.56 -1.95
C VAL A 43 5.35 2.13 -2.54
N GLU A 44 6.44 2.39 -1.83
CA GLU A 44 7.73 1.79 -2.20
C GLU A 44 7.61 0.27 -2.17
N ASN A 45 8.14 -0.40 -3.20
CA ASN A 45 8.06 -1.85 -3.33
C ASN A 45 9.14 -2.53 -2.49
N VAL A 46 9.11 -2.25 -1.19
CA VAL A 46 10.02 -2.81 -0.19
C VAL A 46 9.14 -3.37 0.91
N VAL A 47 8.89 -4.67 0.86
CA VAL A 47 8.15 -5.39 1.91
C VAL A 47 9.10 -6.36 2.60
N ALA A 48 8.75 -6.81 3.80
CA ALA A 48 9.51 -7.82 4.53
C ALA A 48 8.62 -9.05 4.76
N ASP A 49 9.22 -10.23 4.70
CA ASP A 49 8.56 -11.47 5.10
C ASP A 49 8.55 -11.65 6.63
N GLU A 50 8.06 -12.79 7.10
CA GLU A 50 7.98 -13.12 8.54
C GLU A 50 9.36 -13.21 9.22
N ASN A 51 10.43 -13.43 8.45
CA ASN A 51 11.81 -13.50 8.93
C ASN A 51 12.52 -12.14 8.84
N GLY A 52 11.87 -11.11 8.30
CA GLY A 52 12.46 -9.80 8.04
C GLY A 52 13.28 -9.74 6.75
N GLU A 53 13.22 -10.77 5.90
CA GLU A 53 13.89 -10.75 4.59
C GLU A 53 13.12 -9.84 3.63
N GLN A 54 13.87 -9.01 2.89
CA GLN A 54 13.26 -8.09 1.93
C GLN A 54 12.69 -8.84 0.73
N ALA A 55 11.43 -8.55 0.45
CA ALA A 55 10.69 -9.05 -0.69
C ALA A 55 10.04 -7.89 -1.47
N ARG A 56 9.46 -8.23 -2.61
CA ARG A 56 8.81 -7.30 -3.52
C ARG A 56 7.47 -7.83 -3.99
N LEU A 57 6.49 -6.94 -4.09
CA LEU A 57 5.21 -7.18 -4.73
C LEU A 57 5.38 -7.36 -6.24
N LYS A 58 4.48 -8.15 -6.83
CA LYS A 58 4.45 -8.46 -8.26
C LYS A 58 3.14 -7.94 -8.87
N PRO A 59 3.12 -7.52 -10.15
CA PRO A 59 1.87 -7.22 -10.85
C PRO A 59 0.89 -8.40 -10.77
N GLY A 60 -0.39 -8.09 -10.58
CA GLY A 60 -1.48 -9.05 -10.43
C GLY A 60 -1.58 -9.71 -9.06
N ALA A 61 -0.71 -9.39 -8.11
CA ALA A 61 -0.82 -9.91 -6.75
C ALA A 61 -2.02 -9.28 -6.02
N GLU A 62 -2.84 -10.11 -5.40
CA GLU A 62 -3.86 -9.68 -4.44
C GLU A 62 -3.20 -9.27 -3.13
N VAL A 63 -3.62 -8.13 -2.57
CA VAL A 63 -3.05 -7.57 -1.35
C VAL A 63 -4.13 -6.98 -0.44
N ASP A 64 -3.81 -6.98 0.85
CA ASP A 64 -4.56 -6.25 1.86
C ASP A 64 -3.84 -4.95 2.21
N VAL A 65 -4.52 -3.82 2.05
CA VAL A 65 -4.00 -2.51 2.46
C VAL A 65 -4.62 -2.12 3.80
N ILE A 66 -3.78 -1.98 4.83
CA ILE A 66 -4.20 -1.58 6.17
C ILE A 66 -3.68 -0.17 6.45
N VAL A 67 -4.61 0.77 6.66
CA VAL A 67 -4.29 2.13 7.09
C VAL A 67 -4.56 2.23 8.58
N GLU A 68 -3.53 2.55 9.36
CA GLU A 68 -3.62 2.71 10.82
C GLU A 68 -3.17 4.11 11.27
N ALA A 69 -3.86 4.66 12.27
CA ALA A 69 -3.53 5.94 12.88
C ALA A 69 -3.81 5.94 14.38
N GLU A 70 -3.05 6.74 15.13
CA GLU A 70 -3.36 7.00 16.54
C GLU A 70 -4.67 7.80 16.66
N PRO A 71 -5.49 7.60 17.70
CA PRO A 71 -6.77 8.31 17.82
C PRO A 71 -6.65 9.83 17.83
N GLU A 72 -5.57 10.36 18.39
CA GLU A 72 -5.26 11.80 18.43
C GLU A 72 -4.93 12.38 17.05
N ALA A 73 -4.55 11.54 16.08
CA ALA A 73 -4.28 11.94 14.70
C ALA A 73 -5.53 11.84 13.80
N THR A 74 -6.72 11.62 14.36
CA THR A 74 -7.98 11.47 13.61
C THR A 74 -9.01 12.52 14.00
N THR A 75 -9.80 13.00 13.04
CA THR A 75 -10.97 13.84 13.28
C THR A 75 -12.25 13.02 13.13
N LYS A 76 -13.35 13.47 13.74
CA LYS A 76 -14.68 12.89 13.47
C LYS A 76 -15.08 13.28 12.03
N PRO A 77 -15.71 12.36 11.28
CA PRO A 77 -16.24 12.66 9.95
C PRO A 77 -17.34 13.72 9.99
#